data_AF-A0A965NMF1-F1
#
_entry.id   AF-A0A965NMF1-F1
#
_cell.length_a   1.000
_cell.length_b   1.000
_cell.length_c   1.000
_cell.angle_alpha   90.00
_cell.angle_beta   90.00
_cell.angle_gamma   90.00
#
_symmetry.space_group_name_H-M   'P 1'
#
loop_
_entity.id
_entity.type
_entity.pdbx_description
1 polymer ?
#
loop_
_entity_poly.entity_id
_entity_poly.type
_entity_poly.pdbx_seq_one_letter_code
_entity_poly.pdbx_strand_id
1 'polypeptide(L)'
;MIITIDGPAVSGKSTVAKLLARSLHVYYVNTGLLYRALAYALLLDKQYTKDRLHNPDHQDVQDCLHPDVLVYEYNNTYAYCP
;
A
#
# COMPACT_ATOMS: atom_id res chain seq x y z
N MET A 1 -7.07 7.10 -17.76
CA MET A 1 -6.40 8.29 -17.18
C MET A 1 -5.75 7.85 -15.88
N ILE A 2 -4.45 8.13 -15.68
CA ILE A 2 -3.71 7.82 -14.45
C ILE A 2 -3.16 9.14 -13.91
N ILE A 3 -3.35 9.40 -12.61
CA ILE A 3 -2.90 10.61 -11.93
C ILE A 3 -1.99 10.20 -10.78
N THR A 4 -0.75 10.68 -10.78
CA THR A 4 0.20 10.50 -9.67
C THR A 4 0.23 11.76 -8.80
N ILE A 5 0.31 11.59 -7.47
CA ILE A 5 0.42 12.70 -6.52
C ILE A 5 1.65 12.48 -5.64
N ASP A 6 2.73 13.19 -5.99
CA ASP A 6 4.03 13.09 -5.34
C ASP A 6 4.36 14.34 -4.50
N GLY A 7 5.26 14.17 -3.52
CA GLY A 7 5.68 15.25 -2.63
C GLY A 7 6.13 14.73 -1.26
N PRO A 8 6.70 15.60 -0.40
CA PRO A 8 7.35 15.22 0.84
C PRO A 8 6.42 14.51 1.83
N ALA A 9 6.96 13.72 2.75
CA ALA A 9 6.16 13.09 3.80
C ALA A 9 5.32 14.13 4.56
N VAL A 10 4.14 13.73 5.06
CA VAL A 10 3.23 14.59 5.86
C VAL A 10 2.59 15.77 5.12
N SER A 11 2.87 16.00 3.84
CA SER A 11 2.27 17.11 3.07
C SER A 11 0.77 16.99 2.73
N GLY A 12 0.06 15.98 3.25
CA GLY A 12 -1.39 15.82 3.04
C GLY A 12 -1.80 15.21 1.69
N LYS A 13 -0.87 14.66 0.91
CA LYS A 13 -1.13 14.06 -0.42
C LYS A 13 -2.27 13.07 -0.45
N SER A 14 -2.30 12.13 0.52
CA SER A 14 -3.37 11.13 0.61
C SER A 14 -4.74 11.76 0.80
N THR A 15 -4.82 12.87 1.54
CA THR A 15 -6.05 13.62 1.75
C THR A 15 -6.52 14.27 0.45
N VAL A 16 -5.62 14.99 -0.24
CA VAL A 16 -5.93 15.65 -1.51
C VAL A 16 -6.27 14.64 -2.60
N ALA A 17 -5.50 13.56 -2.72
CA ALA A 17 -5.72 12.49 -3.69
C ALA A 17 -7.10 11.84 -3.53
N LYS A 18 -7.53 11.61 -2.28
CA LYS A 18 -8.84 11.04 -1.98
C LYS A 18 -9.98 12.00 -2.33
N LEU A 19 -9.82 13.29 -2.04
CA LEU A 19 -10.80 14.32 -2.41
C LEU A 19 -10.91 14.45 -3.93
N LEU A 20 -9.77 14.51 -4.62
CA LEU A 20 -9.71 14.59 -6.08
C LEU A 20 -10.36 13.37 -6.75
N ALA A 21 -10.06 12.16 -6.26
CA ALA A 21 -10.62 10.93 -6.79
C ALA A 21 -12.16 10.90 -6.67
N ARG A 22 -12.70 11.38 -5.54
CA ARG A 22 -14.16 11.54 -5.36
C ARG A 22 -14.76 12.53 -6.34
N SER A 23 -14.11 13.69 -6.55
CA SER A 23 -14.58 14.71 -7.50
C SER A 23 -14.54 14.25 -8.95
N LEU A 24 -13.60 13.38 -9.30
CA LEU A 24 -13.43 12.86 -10.66
C LEU A 24 -14.14 11.50 -10.88
N HIS A 25 -14.77 10.94 -9.85
CA HIS A 25 -15.35 9.59 -9.87
C HIS A 25 -14.36 8.51 -10.34
N VAL A 26 -13.11 8.58 -9.87
CA VAL A 26 -12.06 7.60 -10.16
C VAL A 26 -11.63 6.85 -8.89
N TYR A 27 -11.02 5.68 -9.08
CA TYR A 27 -10.42 4.94 -7.97
C TYR A 27 -9.23 5.69 -7.37
N TYR A 28 -9.08 5.58 -6.05
CA TYR A 28 -7.92 6.08 -5.31
C TYR A 28 -7.12 4.90 -4.76
N VAL A 29 -5.81 4.89 -5.06
CA VAL A 29 -4.87 3.88 -4.58
C VAL A 29 -3.79 4.53 -3.74
N ASN A 30 -3.58 4.02 -2.53
CA ASN A 30 -2.53 4.47 -1.61
C ASN A 30 -1.37 3.46 -1.60
N THR A 31 -0.38 3.69 -2.45
CA THR A 31 0.82 2.84 -2.55
C THR A 31 1.58 2.75 -1.23
N GLY A 32 1.59 3.82 -0.42
CA GLY A 32 2.25 3.83 0.88
C GLY A 32 1.62 2.89 1.91
N LEU A 33 0.32 2.61 1.83
CA LEU A 33 -0.30 1.56 2.65
C LEU A 33 0.10 0.17 2.17
N LEU A 34 0.16 -0.03 0.85
CA LEU A 34 0.54 -1.30 0.24
C LEU A 34 1.97 -1.71 0.64
N TYR A 35 2.95 -0.81 0.53
CA TYR A 35 4.32 -1.10 0.95
C TYR A 35 4.44 -1.39 2.45
N ARG A 36 3.64 -0.72 3.29
CA ARG A 36 3.64 -0.96 4.75
C ARG A 36 3.01 -2.30 5.10
N ALA A 37 1.93 -2.68 4.43
CA ALA A 37 1.28 -3.98 4.63
C ALA A 37 2.23 -5.12 4.19
N LEU A 38 2.90 -4.97 3.04
CA LEU A 38 3.90 -5.94 2.59
C LEU A 38 5.07 -6.09 3.59
N ALA A 39 5.64 -4.97 4.05
CA ALA A 39 6.71 -5.02 5.04
C ALA A 39 6.24 -5.69 6.34
N TYR A 40 5.00 -5.44 6.76
CA TYR A 40 4.40 -6.07 7.94
C TYR A 40 4.22 -7.59 7.76
N ALA A 41 3.71 -8.04 6.62
CA ALA A 41 3.58 -9.47 6.29
C ALA A 41 4.94 -10.19 6.30
N LEU A 42 5.97 -9.58 5.70
CA LEU A 42 7.33 -10.15 5.73
C LEU A 42 7.91 -10.26 7.15
N LEU A 43 7.61 -9.30 8.02
CA LEU A 43 8.04 -9.34 9.43
C LEU A 43 7.33 -10.45 10.21
N LEU A 44 6.03 -10.65 9.99
CA LEU A 44 5.22 -11.61 10.76
C LEU A 44 5.33 -13.04 10.22
N ASP A 45 5.11 -13.24 8.93
CA ASP A 45 4.94 -14.57 8.34
C ASP A 45 6.28 -15.19 7.93
N LYS A 46 7.23 -14.35 7.51
CA LYS A 46 8.55 -14.76 7.04
C LYS A 46 9.67 -14.49 8.07
N GLN A 47 9.32 -13.90 9.22
CA GLN A 47 10.23 -13.59 10.33
C GLN A 47 11.44 -12.75 9.91
N TYR A 48 11.22 -11.77 9.03
CA TYR A 48 12.30 -10.89 8.59
C TYR A 48 12.82 -10.03 9.74
N THR A 49 14.12 -9.74 9.71
CA THR A 49 14.71 -8.67 10.52
C THR A 49 14.59 -7.34 9.77
N LYS A 50 14.76 -6.22 10.49
CA LYS A 50 14.79 -4.89 9.87
C LYS A 50 15.84 -4.79 8.76
N ASP A 51 17.00 -5.40 8.95
CA ASP A 51 18.08 -5.39 7.95
C ASP A 51 17.67 -6.14 6.68
N ARG A 52 16.97 -7.27 6.83
CA ARG A 52 16.51 -8.09 5.70
C ARG A 52 15.41 -7.42 4.89
N LEU A 53 14.62 -6.50 5.49
CA LEU A 53 13.62 -5.72 4.76
C LEU A 53 14.22 -4.78 3.70
N HIS A 54 15.50 -4.40 3.83
CA HIS A 54 16.14 -3.54 2.83
C HIS A 54 16.39 -4.25 1.50
N ASN A 55 16.50 -5.59 1.52
CA ASN A 55 16.69 -6.39 0.33
C ASN A 55 15.96 -7.73 0.49
N PRO A 56 14.62 -7.73 0.37
CA PRO A 56 13.84 -8.93 0.59
C PRO A 56 13.98 -9.92 -0.56
N ASP A 57 13.82 -11.20 -0.26
CA ASP A 57 13.82 -12.23 -1.30
C ASP A 57 12.60 -12.07 -2.21
N HIS A 58 12.83 -12.16 -3.52
CA HIS A 58 11.77 -11.97 -4.51
C HIS A 58 10.64 -13.00 -4.36
N GLN A 59 10.95 -14.24 -4.01
CA GLN A 59 9.95 -15.29 -3.82
C GLN A 59 9.10 -14.99 -2.59
N ASP A 60 9.71 -14.60 -1.48
CA ASP A 60 8.99 -14.23 -0.26
C ASP A 60 8.03 -13.05 -0.50
N VAL A 61 8.46 -12.06 -1.29
CA VAL A 61 7.60 -10.94 -1.70
C VAL A 61 6.41 -11.44 -2.53
N GLN A 62 6.63 -12.31 -3.50
CA GLN A 62 5.55 -12.86 -4.33
C GLN A 62 4.55 -13.68 -3.50
N ASP A 63 5.04 -14.48 -2.56
CA ASP A 63 4.20 -15.25 -1.65
C ASP A 63 3.31 -14.32 -0.80
N CYS A 64 3.85 -13.22 -0.29
CA CYS A 64 3.09 -12.22 0.47
C CYS A 64 2.10 -11.42 -0.39
N LEU A 65 2.34 -11.30 -1.69
CA LEU A 65 1.42 -10.64 -2.63
C LEU A 65 0.30 -11.55 -3.13
N HIS A 66 0.25 -12.81 -2.68
CA HIS A 66 -0.86 -13.70 -2.99
C HIS A 66 -2.19 -13.08 -2.50
N PRO A 67 -3.29 -13.16 -3.29
CA PRO A 67 -4.57 -12.55 -2.93
C PRO A 67 -5.14 -13.02 -1.59
N ASP A 68 -4.75 -14.21 -1.14
CA ASP A 68 -5.17 -14.77 0.16
C ASP A 68 -4.41 -14.18 1.36
N VAL A 69 -3.35 -13.40 1.11
CA VAL A 69 -2.48 -12.80 2.14
C VAL A 69 -2.68 -11.30 2.24
N LEU A 70 -2.68 -10.58 1.11
CA LEU A 70 -2.86 -9.12 1.06
C LEU A 70 -4.07 -8.75 0.20
N VAL A 71 -5.14 -8.31 0.86
CA VAL A 71 -6.34 -7.79 0.20
C VAL A 71 -6.37 -6.27 0.32
N TYR A 72 -6.42 -5.57 -0.81
CA TYR A 72 -6.64 -4.13 -0.84
C TYR A 72 -8.10 -3.82 -1.10
N GLU A 73 -8.86 -3.51 -0.05
CA GLU A 73 -10.25 -3.12 -0.21
C GLU A 73 -10.40 -1.62 -0.40
N TYR A 74 -11.08 -1.26 -1.49
CA TYR A 74 -11.49 0.11 -1.73
C TYR A 74 -12.92 0.33 -1.21
N ASN A 75 -13.06 0.95 -0.04
CA ASN A 75 -14.32 1.53 0.38
C ASN A 75 -14.29 3.03 0.07
N ASN A 76 -15.38 3.58 -0.48
CA ASN A 76 -15.57 5.02 -0.74
C ASN A 76 -15.23 5.91 0.49
N THR A 77 -15.17 5.31 1.68
CA THR A 77 -14.80 5.96 2.93
C THR A 77 -13.33 5.77 3.30
N TYR A 78 -12.68 4.62 3.09
CA TYR A 78 -11.26 4.34 3.42
C TYR A 78 -10.70 3.19 2.56
N ALA A 79 -9.40 3.24 2.26
CA ALA A 79 -8.68 2.05 1.80
C ALA A 79 -7.99 1.41 3.00
N TYR A 80 -8.22 0.11 3.22
CA TYR A 80 -7.60 -0.64 4.30
C TYR A 80 -7.19 -2.03 3.82
N CYS A 81 -6.12 -2.56 4.40
CA CYS A 81 -5.72 -3.95 4.28
C CYS A 81 -6.07 -4.57 5.64
N PRO A 82 -6.98 -5.57 5.71
CA PRO A 82 -7.34 -6.24 6.96
C PRO A 82 -6.16 -6.97 7.59
#